data_AF-A0A965NLL5-F1
#
_entry.id   AF-A0A965NLL5-F1
#
_cell.length_a   1.000
_cell.length_b   1.000
_cell.length_c   1.000
_cell.angle_alpha   90.00
_cell.angle_beta   90.00
_cell.angle_gamma   90.00
#
_symmetry.space_group_name_H-M   'P 1'
#
loop_
_entity.id
_entity.type
_entity.pdbx_description
1 polymer ?
#
loop_
_entity_poly.entity_id
_entity_poly.type
_entity_poly.pdbx_seq_one_letter_code
_entity_poly.pdbx_strand_id
1 'polypeptide(L)'
;MLNTQSSADFGQHSNYFSEKIKVHEVPTVLQLGKYTAYTFLQWVKHNPCGVISLPTGKTPQAFILALKHIKQNWHSDVVQKEAVQYGLQGPHFPQTSGLTFVQMDEFFLMYPGQKNSFSSYIIRNYLSLLEIPESQFLCMDFSKMGFELNEVVRRLFVYERPSVLSKEENKIKEKVFDCVQKFCVEYEAKIKALGGIGFVSVQMGILRLIFLDHPRIVLHVWSS
;
A
#
# COMPACT_ATOMS: atom_id res chain seq x y z
N MET A 1 26.83 4.14 37.90
CA MET A 1 27.00 5.15 36.83
C MET A 1 27.29 4.35 35.56
N LEU A 2 26.45 4.27 34.54
CA LEU A 2 25.70 5.32 33.86
C LEU A 2 24.27 4.86 33.54
N ASN A 3 23.35 5.79 33.79
CA ASN A 3 21.95 5.74 33.41
C ASN A 3 21.86 6.30 31.98
N THR A 4 21.33 5.54 31.02
CA THR A 4 20.98 6.09 29.70
C THR A 4 19.50 5.88 29.45
N GLN A 5 18.70 6.80 30.00
CA GLN A 5 17.40 7.14 29.47
C GLN A 5 17.61 7.92 28.15
N SER A 6 17.09 7.40 27.05
CA SER A 6 16.60 8.19 25.92
C SER A 6 15.80 7.30 24.97
N SER A 7 14.60 6.92 25.40
CA SER A 7 13.51 6.58 24.48
C SER A 7 12.71 7.86 24.29
N ALA A 8 12.62 8.36 23.06
CA ALA A 8 11.61 9.38 22.75
C ALA A 8 10.25 8.90 23.28
N ASP A 9 9.53 9.78 24.00
CA ASP A 9 8.28 9.52 24.72
C ASP A 9 7.16 8.92 23.84
N PHE A 10 7.27 7.62 23.55
CA PHE A 10 6.22 6.79 23.00
C PHE A 10 5.99 5.67 24.01
N GLY A 11 4.80 5.66 24.62
CA GLY A 11 4.42 4.68 25.63
C GLY A 11 4.43 3.28 25.02
N GLN A 12 5.48 2.51 25.28
CA GLN A 12 5.52 1.10 24.95
C GLN A 12 4.78 0.35 26.06
N HIS A 13 3.47 0.13 25.89
CA HIS A 13 2.73 -0.77 26.77
C HIS A 13 3.18 -2.21 26.48
N SER A 14 3.91 -2.80 27.43
CA SER A 14 4.23 -4.21 27.41
C SER A 14 2.96 -5.01 27.69
N ASN A 15 2.38 -5.57 26.62
CA ASN A 15 1.34 -6.60 26.62
C ASN A 15 -0.09 -6.10 26.86
N TYR A 16 -0.78 -5.79 25.75
CA TYR A 16 -2.19 -6.15 25.65
C TYR A 16 -2.29 -7.68 25.83
N PHE A 17 -3.06 -8.13 26.82
CA PHE A 17 -3.12 -9.53 27.21
C PHE A 17 -3.40 -10.40 25.96
N SER A 18 -2.48 -11.33 25.64
CA SER A 18 -2.47 -12.25 24.48
C SER A 18 -1.99 -11.72 23.11
N GLU A 19 -1.65 -10.43 22.96
CA GLU A 19 -1.21 -9.89 21.68
C GLU A 19 0.22 -10.34 21.34
N LYS A 20 0.40 -10.97 20.18
CA LYS A 20 1.71 -11.46 19.70
C LYS A 20 2.43 -10.42 18.85
N ILE A 21 1.73 -9.36 18.44
CA ILE A 21 2.25 -8.27 17.63
C ILE A 21 2.69 -7.13 18.54
N LYS A 22 3.84 -6.52 18.23
CA LYS A 22 4.32 -5.36 18.98
C LYS A 22 3.39 -4.17 18.74
N VAL A 23 2.81 -3.64 19.82
CA VAL A 23 1.93 -2.46 19.78
C VAL A 23 2.71 -1.21 20.16
N HIS A 24 2.54 -0.15 19.38
CA HIS A 24 3.10 1.17 19.64
C HIS A 24 1.97 2.19 19.66
N GLU A 25 1.75 2.80 20.82
CA GLU A 25 0.76 3.86 20.98
C GLU A 25 1.42 5.22 20.77
N VAL A 26 0.73 6.05 19.99
CA VAL A 26 1.15 7.42 19.69
C VAL A 26 -0.06 8.33 19.85
N PRO A 27 0.09 9.51 20.47
CA PRO A 27 -1.07 10.33 20.81
C PRO A 27 -1.69 11.05 19.60
N THR A 28 -1.03 11.07 18.43
CA THR A 28 -1.55 11.74 17.23
C THR A 28 -1.24 10.97 15.93
N VAL A 29 -2.09 11.17 14.92
CA VAL A 29 -1.87 10.64 13.55
C VAL A 29 -0.58 11.18 12.92
N LEU A 30 -0.19 12.43 13.23
CA LEU A 30 1.06 13.01 12.74
C LEU A 30 2.29 12.29 13.30
N GLN A 31 2.27 11.95 14.60
CA GLN A 31 3.34 11.16 15.21
C GLN A 31 3.36 9.73 14.67
N LEU A 32 2.19 9.12 14.42
CA LEU A 32 2.12 7.82 13.75
C LEU A 32 2.78 7.87 12.36
N GLY A 33 2.45 8.89 11.57
CA GLY A 33 3.04 9.10 10.25
C GLY A 33 4.55 9.25 10.32
N LYS A 34 5.06 10.06 11.26
CA LYS A 34 6.50 10.26 11.48
C LYS A 34 7.21 8.99 11.93
N TYR A 35 6.66 8.28 12.92
CA TYR A 35 7.20 7.01 13.42
C TYR A 35 7.26 5.96 12.30
N THR A 36 6.19 5.85 11.52
CA THR A 36 6.11 4.91 10.38
C THR A 36 7.12 5.29 9.30
N ALA A 37 7.31 6.59 9.00
CA ALA A 37 8.30 7.07 8.03
C ALA A 37 9.74 6.71 8.43
N TYR A 38 10.13 6.95 9.68
CA TYR A 38 11.46 6.57 10.14
C TYR A 38 11.66 5.05 10.20
N THR A 39 10.64 4.29 10.64
CA THR A 39 10.69 2.83 10.64
C THR A 39 10.84 2.27 9.22
N PHE A 40 10.11 2.84 8.26
CA PHE A 40 10.24 2.51 6.85
C PHE A 40 11.67 2.79 6.34
N LEU A 41 12.22 3.97 6.62
CA LEU A 41 13.58 4.32 6.21
C LEU A 41 14.64 3.44 6.86
N GLN A 42 14.46 3.07 8.13
CA GLN A 42 15.32 2.11 8.82
C GLN A 42 15.31 0.75 8.12
N TRP A 43 14.13 0.29 7.69
CA TRP A 43 14.01 -0.93 6.89
C TRP A 43 14.68 -0.79 5.52
N VAL A 44 14.47 0.33 4.81
CA VAL A 44 15.11 0.61 3.49
C VAL A 44 16.62 0.60 3.59
N LYS A 45 17.20 1.17 4.66
CA LYS A 45 18.66 1.16 4.88
C LYS A 45 19.26 -0.26 4.82
N HIS A 46 18.52 -1.27 5.27
CA HIS A 46 18.94 -2.67 5.23
C HIS A 46 18.45 -3.42 3.97
N ASN A 47 17.50 -2.84 3.23
CA ASN A 47 16.83 -3.44 2.07
C ASN A 47 16.70 -2.43 0.92
N PRO A 48 17.82 -1.90 0.37
CA PRO A 48 17.77 -0.83 -0.63
C PRO A 48 17.11 -1.24 -1.95
N CYS A 49 17.06 -2.55 -2.23
CA CYS A 49 16.37 -3.14 -3.39
C CYS A 49 15.13 -3.96 -2.98
N GLY A 50 14.60 -3.72 -1.79
CA GLY A 50 13.49 -4.48 -1.24
C GLY A 50 12.16 -4.25 -1.97
N VAL A 51 11.24 -5.20 -1.78
CA VAL A 51 9.87 -5.14 -2.31
C VAL A 51 8.95 -4.54 -1.25
N ILE A 52 8.22 -3.49 -1.62
CA ILE A 52 7.37 -2.73 -0.70
C ILE A 52 5.93 -2.68 -1.20
N SER A 53 5.00 -2.53 -0.28
CA SER A 53 3.64 -2.10 -0.58
C SER A 53 3.15 -1.10 0.45
N LEU A 54 2.73 0.07 -0.03
CA LEU A 54 2.30 1.20 0.80
C LEU A 54 0.83 1.53 0.48
N PRO A 55 0.05 1.99 1.47
CA PRO A 55 -1.39 2.12 1.34
C PRO A 55 -1.77 3.36 0.52
N THR A 56 -2.98 3.39 -0.04
CA THR A 56 -3.46 4.54 -0.82
C THR A 56 -4.57 5.31 -0.06
N GLY A 57 -4.92 6.50 -0.55
CA GLY A 57 -6.04 7.29 -0.02
C GLY A 57 -5.66 8.41 0.95
N LYS A 58 -6.59 8.81 1.82
CA LYS A 58 -6.42 9.98 2.72
C LYS A 58 -5.60 9.67 3.96
N THR A 59 -5.71 8.46 4.48
CA THR A 59 -5.09 8.10 5.76
C THR A 59 -3.57 8.12 5.77
N PRO A 60 -2.84 7.66 4.73
CA PRO A 60 -1.39 7.73 4.75
C PRO A 60 -0.82 9.13 4.50
N GLN A 61 -1.65 10.17 4.45
CA GLN A 61 -1.18 11.55 4.25
C GLN A 61 -0.14 11.95 5.29
N ALA A 62 -0.34 11.62 6.58
CA ALA A 62 0.65 11.92 7.61
C ALA A 62 2.01 11.23 7.36
N PHE A 63 1.99 9.98 6.89
CA PHE A 63 3.20 9.24 6.52
C PHE A 63 3.90 9.87 5.30
N ILE A 64 3.16 10.15 4.23
CA ILE A 64 3.71 10.78 3.01
C ILE A 64 4.29 12.16 3.32
N LEU A 65 3.58 12.97 4.12
CA LEU A 65 4.04 14.29 4.53
C LEU A 65 5.30 14.20 5.38
N ALA A 66 5.36 13.27 6.34
CA ALA A 66 6.55 13.05 7.15
C ALA A 66 7.73 12.61 6.28
N LEU A 67 7.54 11.64 5.38
CA LEU A 67 8.57 11.15 4.48
C LEU A 67 9.11 12.26 3.56
N LYS A 68 8.21 13.08 3.02
CA LYS A 68 8.57 14.28 2.23
C LYS A 68 9.36 15.28 3.06
N HIS A 69 8.90 15.59 4.27
CA HIS A 69 9.59 16.50 5.18
C HIS A 69 11.00 15.99 5.52
N ILE A 70 11.15 14.71 5.87
CA ILE A 70 12.43 14.07 6.18
C ILE A 70 13.37 14.15 4.97
N LYS A 71 12.90 13.79 3.76
CA LYS A 71 13.71 13.82 2.54
C LYS A 71 14.19 15.24 2.21
N GLN A 72 13.31 16.23 2.29
CA GLN A 72 13.62 17.63 1.96
C GLN A 72 14.54 18.30 2.99
N ASN A 73 14.47 17.88 4.25
CA ASN A 73 15.20 18.50 5.36
C ASN A 73 16.28 17.58 5.93
N TRP A 74 16.75 16.59 5.15
CA TRP A 74 17.72 15.59 5.63
C TRP A 74 18.98 16.24 6.20
N HIS A 75 19.43 17.35 5.63
CA HIS A 75 20.64 18.06 6.10
C HIS A 75 20.45 18.88 7.39
N SER A 76 19.22 19.01 7.90
CA SER A 76 18.97 19.79 9.11
C SER A 76 19.34 19.04 10.38
N ASP A 77 19.88 19.74 11.37
CA ASP A 77 20.23 19.16 12.67
C ASP A 77 19.03 18.50 13.37
N VAL A 78 17.82 19.04 13.17
CA VAL A 78 16.59 18.51 13.77
C VAL A 78 16.29 17.12 13.19
N VAL A 79 16.23 16.98 11.87
CA VAL A 79 15.97 15.70 11.21
C VAL A 79 17.10 14.70 11.46
N GLN A 80 18.36 15.14 11.44
CA GLN A 80 19.50 14.27 11.75
C GLN A 80 19.45 13.71 13.18
N LYS A 81 19.14 14.56 14.17
CA LYS A 81 18.99 14.11 15.57
C LYS A 81 17.88 13.09 15.73
N GLU A 82 16.74 13.30 15.07
CA GLU A 82 15.66 12.31 15.06
C GLU A 82 16.08 11.01 14.34
N ALA A 83 16.68 11.11 13.15
CA ALA A 83 17.12 9.97 12.35
C ALA A 83 18.07 9.03 13.13
N VAL A 84 19.00 9.59 13.92
CA VAL A 84 19.94 8.82 14.75
C VAL A 84 19.20 7.91 15.75
N GLN A 85 18.05 8.34 16.29
CA GLN A 85 17.24 7.54 17.20
C GLN A 85 16.68 6.27 16.54
N TYR A 86 16.54 6.28 15.21
CA TYR A 86 16.09 5.14 14.40
C TYR A 86 17.26 4.41 13.72
N GLY A 87 18.51 4.67 14.14
CA GLY A 87 19.70 4.05 13.56
C GLY A 87 20.01 4.52 12.13
N LEU A 88 19.43 5.63 11.72
CA LEU A 88 19.68 6.29 10.44
C LEU A 88 20.72 7.38 10.65
N GLN A 89 21.85 7.26 9.97
CA GLN A 89 22.96 8.21 10.08
C GLN A 89 23.67 8.27 8.73
N GLY A 90 24.09 9.48 8.36
CA GLY A 90 24.86 9.70 7.14
C GLY A 90 24.48 11.00 6.43
N PRO A 91 25.38 11.50 5.57
CA PRO A 91 25.19 12.78 4.88
C PRO A 91 24.06 12.76 3.84
N HIS A 92 23.59 11.57 3.45
CA HIS A 92 22.61 11.37 2.39
C HIS A 92 21.37 10.62 2.90
N PHE A 93 20.22 10.99 2.35
CA PHE A 93 18.97 10.28 2.55
C PHE A 93 19.10 8.82 2.07
N PRO A 94 18.47 7.83 2.73
CA PRO A 94 18.54 6.44 2.32
C PRO A 94 18.17 6.25 0.84
N GLN A 95 18.95 5.45 0.10
CA GLN A 95 18.68 5.20 -1.31
C GLN A 95 17.39 4.39 -1.46
N THR A 96 16.40 4.96 -2.16
CA THR A 96 15.06 4.37 -2.34
C THR A 96 14.76 4.01 -3.78
N SER A 97 15.57 4.46 -4.75
CA SER A 97 15.33 4.21 -6.18
C SER A 97 15.43 2.73 -6.57
N GLY A 98 16.12 1.91 -5.78
CA GLY A 98 16.22 0.46 -6.00
C GLY A 98 14.99 -0.33 -5.58
N LEU A 99 14.03 0.27 -4.87
CA LEU A 99 12.86 -0.43 -4.35
C LEU A 99 11.90 -0.87 -5.46
N THR A 100 11.24 -2.01 -5.26
CA THR A 100 10.12 -2.45 -6.11
C THR A 100 8.80 -2.20 -5.41
N PHE A 101 7.91 -1.45 -6.05
CA PHE A 101 6.60 -1.13 -5.50
C PHE A 101 5.56 -2.11 -6.02
N VAL A 102 4.86 -2.80 -5.12
CA VAL A 102 3.72 -3.66 -5.44
C VAL A 102 2.43 -2.93 -5.08
N GLN A 103 1.53 -2.76 -6.05
CA GLN A 103 0.20 -2.25 -5.75
C GLN A 103 -0.63 -3.31 -5.02
N MET A 104 -1.30 -2.92 -3.93
CA MET A 104 -2.13 -3.83 -3.13
C MET A 104 -3.57 -3.89 -3.58
N ASP A 105 -4.12 -2.76 -3.99
CA ASP A 105 -5.53 -2.62 -4.31
C ASP A 105 -5.77 -1.63 -5.45
N GLU A 106 -6.94 -1.79 -6.07
CA GLU A 106 -7.48 -0.88 -7.06
C GLU A 106 -9.00 -1.08 -7.08
N PHE A 107 -9.74 -0.04 -7.46
CA PHE A 107 -11.16 -0.23 -7.73
C PHE A 107 -11.33 -1.09 -8.99
N PHE A 108 -12.15 -2.15 -8.90
CA PHE A 108 -12.40 -3.01 -10.05
C PHE A 108 -12.92 -2.18 -11.23
N LEU A 109 -12.35 -2.41 -12.42
CA LEU A 109 -12.58 -1.63 -13.65
C LEU A 109 -12.03 -0.19 -13.65
N MET A 110 -11.07 0.14 -12.79
CA MET A 110 -10.35 1.40 -12.86
C MET A 110 -9.16 1.29 -13.83
N TYR A 111 -9.00 2.26 -14.73
CA TYR A 111 -7.82 2.34 -15.59
C TYR A 111 -6.66 3.05 -14.86
N PRO A 112 -5.41 2.58 -14.98
CA PRO A 112 -4.27 3.21 -14.31
C PRO A 112 -4.10 4.70 -14.65
N GLY A 113 -4.39 5.10 -15.89
CA GLY A 113 -4.28 6.48 -16.36
C GLY A 113 -5.37 7.43 -15.85
N GLN A 114 -6.41 6.94 -15.18
CA GLN A 114 -7.44 7.82 -14.61
C GLN A 114 -6.93 8.54 -13.37
N LYS A 115 -7.23 9.84 -13.25
CA LYS A 115 -6.75 10.69 -12.15
C LYS A 115 -7.05 10.13 -10.75
N ASN A 116 -8.19 9.46 -10.61
CA ASN A 116 -8.70 8.92 -9.35
C ASN A 116 -8.30 7.46 -9.11
N SER A 117 -7.50 6.83 -10.00
CA SER A 117 -7.00 5.49 -9.77
C SER A 117 -5.95 5.47 -8.65
N PHE A 118 -5.88 4.35 -7.94
CA PHE A 118 -4.83 4.12 -6.95
C PHE A 118 -3.46 4.01 -7.62
N SER A 119 -3.40 3.47 -8.83
CA SER A 119 -2.20 3.46 -9.67
C SER A 119 -1.63 4.88 -9.86
N SER A 120 -2.49 5.82 -10.29
CA SER A 120 -2.13 7.23 -10.46
C SER A 120 -1.77 7.91 -9.13
N TYR A 121 -2.43 7.55 -8.03
CA TYR A 121 -2.05 8.03 -6.70
C TYR A 121 -0.64 7.56 -6.31
N ILE A 122 -0.32 6.29 -6.53
CA ILE A 122 0.97 5.68 -6.18
C ILE A 122 2.11 6.35 -6.97
N ILE A 123 1.94 6.51 -8.28
CA ILE A 123 2.92 7.15 -9.15
C ILE A 123 3.25 8.57 -8.63
N ARG A 124 2.20 9.37 -8.36
CA ARG A 124 2.37 10.77 -7.93
C ARG A 124 2.94 10.92 -6.52
N ASN A 125 2.50 10.10 -5.57
CA ASN A 125 2.80 10.32 -4.14
C ASN A 125 3.94 9.46 -3.62
N TYR A 126 4.15 8.26 -4.17
CA TYR A 126 5.20 7.34 -3.73
C TYR A 126 6.34 7.24 -4.71
N LEU A 127 6.10 6.88 -5.97
CA LEU A 127 7.20 6.65 -6.91
C LEU A 127 8.01 7.93 -7.13
N SER A 128 7.33 9.07 -7.32
CA SER A 128 8.00 10.37 -7.44
C SER A 128 8.76 10.76 -6.17
N LEU A 129 8.20 10.52 -4.98
CA LEU A 129 8.84 10.87 -3.71
C LEU A 129 10.06 9.99 -3.40
N LEU A 130 9.96 8.69 -3.73
CA LEU A 130 10.99 7.67 -3.48
C LEU A 130 11.96 7.49 -4.67
N GLU A 131 11.73 8.20 -5.78
CA GLU A 131 12.51 8.07 -7.02
C GLU A 131 12.55 6.62 -7.55
N ILE A 132 11.47 5.88 -7.34
CA ILE A 132 11.32 4.52 -7.86
C ILE A 132 10.94 4.64 -9.34
N PRO A 133 11.67 4.01 -10.28
CA PRO A 133 11.29 4.04 -11.69
C PRO A 133 10.00 3.24 -11.91
N GLU A 134 9.16 3.67 -12.85
CA GLU A 134 7.90 2.98 -13.16
C GLU A 134 8.10 1.52 -13.62
N SER A 135 9.28 1.19 -14.17
CA SER A 135 9.64 -0.21 -14.49
C SER A 135 9.73 -1.12 -13.26
N GLN A 136 9.86 -0.56 -12.07
CA GLN A 136 9.86 -1.26 -10.78
C GLN A 136 8.50 -1.15 -10.06
N PHE A 137 7.46 -0.70 -10.77
CA PHE A 137 6.10 -0.68 -10.26
C PHE A 137 5.29 -1.84 -10.82
N LEU A 138 4.97 -2.80 -9.94
CA LEU A 138 4.00 -3.84 -10.25
C LEU A 138 2.58 -3.25 -10.10
N CYS A 139 2.08 -2.72 -11.21
CA CYS A 139 0.77 -2.06 -11.33
C CYS A 139 -0.37 -3.08 -11.53
N MET A 140 -1.53 -2.83 -10.91
CA MET A 140 -2.77 -3.54 -11.23
C MET A 140 -3.41 -2.93 -12.49
N ASP A 141 -3.08 -3.47 -13.66
CA ASP A 141 -3.59 -2.98 -14.94
C ASP A 141 -4.71 -3.87 -15.50
N PHE A 142 -5.96 -3.45 -15.24
CA PHE A 142 -7.15 -4.17 -15.70
C PHE A 142 -7.42 -4.02 -17.20
N SER A 143 -6.78 -3.08 -17.90
CA SER A 143 -6.96 -2.93 -19.36
C SER A 143 -6.40 -4.12 -20.15
N LYS A 144 -5.52 -4.91 -19.52
CA LYS A 144 -4.92 -6.11 -20.10
C LYS A 144 -5.71 -7.39 -19.77
N MET A 145 -6.83 -7.28 -19.05
CA MET A 145 -7.71 -8.42 -18.82
C MET A 145 -8.45 -8.74 -20.12
N GLY A 146 -8.63 -10.03 -20.44
CA GLY A 146 -9.18 -10.51 -21.72
C GLY A 146 -10.67 -10.21 -21.99
N PHE A 147 -11.17 -9.07 -21.53
CA PHE A 147 -12.53 -8.59 -21.72
C PHE A 147 -12.56 -7.07 -21.94
N GLU A 148 -13.58 -6.61 -22.68
CA GLU A 148 -13.79 -5.19 -22.96
C GLU A 148 -14.43 -4.49 -21.75
N LEU A 149 -13.68 -3.62 -21.08
CA LEU A 149 -14.12 -2.93 -19.86
C LEU A 149 -15.44 -2.17 -20.05
N ASN A 150 -15.57 -1.47 -21.18
CA ASN A 150 -16.74 -0.66 -21.49
C ASN A 150 -17.99 -1.53 -21.66
N GLU A 151 -17.86 -2.73 -22.23
CA GLU A 151 -18.97 -3.68 -22.33
C GLU A 151 -19.38 -4.19 -20.95
N VAL A 152 -18.40 -4.52 -20.10
CA VAL A 152 -18.65 -4.97 -18.73
C VAL A 152 -19.37 -3.91 -17.91
N VAL A 153 -18.90 -2.66 -17.94
CA VAL A 153 -19.56 -1.55 -17.25
C VAL A 153 -20.99 -1.37 -17.77
N ARG A 154 -21.17 -1.29 -19.09
CA ARG A 154 -22.48 -1.03 -19.72
C ARG A 154 -23.51 -2.12 -19.44
N ARG A 155 -23.09 -3.38 -19.32
CA ARG A 155 -24.01 -4.52 -19.13
C ARG A 155 -24.14 -4.95 -17.69
N LEU A 156 -23.08 -4.87 -16.88
CA LEU A 156 -23.08 -5.40 -15.52
C LEU A 156 -23.22 -4.33 -14.42
N PHE A 157 -22.86 -3.08 -14.69
CA PHE A 157 -22.82 -2.00 -13.69
C PHE A 157 -23.76 -0.84 -14.11
N VAL A 158 -25.05 -1.15 -14.26
CA VAL A 158 -26.11 -0.19 -14.60
C VAL A 158 -26.91 0.18 -13.35
N TYR A 159 -27.27 1.46 -13.20
CA TYR A 159 -28.13 1.95 -12.12
C TYR A 159 -29.57 1.41 -12.29
N GLU A 160 -30.27 1.08 -11.19
CA GLU A 160 -31.64 0.50 -11.20
C GLU A 160 -31.78 -0.83 -11.97
N ARG A 161 -30.83 -1.75 -11.73
CA ARG A 161 -30.83 -3.05 -12.39
C ARG A 161 -31.84 -4.03 -11.74
N PRO A 162 -32.59 -4.82 -12.54
CA PRO A 162 -33.31 -5.99 -12.04
C PRO A 162 -32.36 -6.98 -11.36
N SER A 163 -32.81 -7.67 -10.32
CA SER A 163 -32.00 -8.66 -9.58
C SER A 163 -31.61 -9.90 -10.40
N VAL A 164 -32.32 -10.17 -11.50
CA VAL A 164 -32.10 -11.34 -12.36
C VAL A 164 -31.37 -10.94 -13.63
N LEU A 165 -30.25 -11.61 -13.90
CA LEU A 165 -29.44 -11.40 -15.10
C LEU A 165 -29.95 -12.22 -16.29
N SER A 166 -29.85 -11.65 -17.49
CA SER A 166 -30.07 -12.38 -18.74
C SER A 166 -29.05 -13.51 -18.91
N LYS A 167 -29.33 -14.43 -19.83
CA LYS A 167 -28.40 -15.51 -20.17
C LYS A 167 -27.08 -14.97 -20.72
N GLU A 168 -27.11 -13.91 -21.53
CA GLU A 168 -25.93 -13.24 -22.07
C GLU A 168 -25.15 -12.52 -20.97
N GLU A 169 -25.83 -11.84 -20.05
CA GLU A 169 -25.19 -11.14 -18.94
C GLU A 169 -24.50 -12.12 -17.98
N ASN A 170 -25.12 -13.28 -17.71
CA ASN A 170 -24.49 -14.33 -16.91
C ASN A 170 -23.21 -14.86 -17.58
N LYS A 171 -23.21 -15.07 -18.90
CA LYS A 171 -22.00 -15.47 -19.64
C LYS A 171 -20.89 -14.42 -19.53
N ILE A 172 -21.23 -13.14 -19.61
CA ILE A 172 -20.25 -12.05 -19.46
C ILE A 172 -19.69 -12.03 -18.03
N LYS A 173 -20.56 -12.18 -17.03
CA LYS A 173 -20.16 -12.26 -15.62
C LYS A 173 -19.20 -13.43 -15.36
N GLU A 174 -19.51 -14.62 -15.88
CA GLU A 174 -18.65 -15.80 -15.77
C GLU A 174 -17.29 -15.55 -16.44
N LYS A 175 -17.27 -15.03 -17.68
CA LYS A 175 -16.03 -14.68 -18.37
C LYS A 175 -15.18 -13.67 -17.58
N VAL A 176 -15.81 -12.64 -17.02
CA VAL A 176 -15.13 -11.63 -16.21
C VAL A 176 -14.54 -12.26 -14.96
N PHE A 177 -15.29 -13.14 -14.28
CA PHE A 177 -14.81 -13.85 -13.10
C PHE A 177 -13.57 -14.71 -13.41
N ASP A 178 -13.59 -15.47 -14.50
CA ASP A 178 -12.44 -16.28 -14.92
C ASP A 178 -11.22 -15.42 -15.24
N CYS A 179 -11.42 -14.28 -15.91
CA CYS A 179 -10.34 -13.35 -16.22
C CYS A 179 -9.74 -12.69 -14.97
N VAL A 180 -10.58 -12.32 -14.00
CA VAL A 180 -10.14 -11.78 -12.70
C VAL A 180 -9.39 -12.85 -11.91
N GLN A 181 -9.90 -14.06 -11.86
CA GLN A 181 -9.25 -15.18 -11.18
C GLN A 181 -7.86 -15.44 -11.78
N LYS A 182 -7.77 -15.49 -13.11
CA LYS A 182 -6.50 -15.64 -13.82
C LYS A 182 -5.53 -14.50 -13.49
N PHE A 183 -6.00 -13.26 -13.52
CA PHE A 183 -5.19 -12.11 -13.14
C PHE A 183 -4.66 -12.23 -11.71
N CYS A 184 -5.49 -12.59 -10.74
CA CYS A 184 -5.07 -12.76 -9.35
C CYS A 184 -3.94 -13.80 -9.21
N VAL A 185 -4.08 -14.94 -9.89
CA VAL A 185 -3.04 -15.99 -9.90
C VAL A 185 -1.74 -15.50 -10.52
N GLU A 186 -1.82 -14.83 -11.68
CA GLU A 186 -0.63 -14.29 -12.36
C GLU A 186 0.04 -13.16 -11.56
N TYR A 187 -0.76 -12.30 -10.92
CA TYR A 187 -0.27 -11.20 -10.10
C TYR A 187 0.43 -11.73 -8.84
N GLU A 188 -0.17 -12.71 -8.16
CA GLU A 188 0.44 -13.40 -7.02
C GLU A 188 1.74 -14.11 -7.42
N ALA A 189 1.76 -14.77 -8.59
CA ALA A 189 2.97 -15.41 -9.11
C ALA A 189 4.10 -14.40 -9.34
N LYS A 190 3.80 -13.20 -9.85
CA LYS A 190 4.80 -12.11 -9.97
C LYS A 190 5.34 -11.69 -8.60
N ILE A 191 4.48 -11.54 -7.59
CA ILE A 191 4.91 -11.21 -6.23
C ILE A 191 5.82 -12.31 -5.66
N LYS A 192 5.47 -13.59 -5.86
CA LYS A 192 6.31 -14.73 -5.45
C LYS A 192 7.66 -14.73 -6.16
N ALA A 193 7.69 -14.43 -7.46
CA ALA A 193 8.93 -14.32 -8.22
C ALA A 193 9.85 -13.18 -7.74
N LEU A 194 9.28 -12.14 -7.13
CA LEU A 194 10.02 -11.06 -6.47
C LEU A 194 10.54 -11.44 -5.06
N GLY A 195 10.23 -12.64 -4.56
CA GLY A 195 10.59 -13.09 -3.21
C GLY A 195 9.59 -12.68 -2.13
N GLY A 196 8.40 -12.22 -2.51
CA GLY A 196 7.39 -11.70 -1.59
C GLY A 196 7.57 -10.21 -1.27
N ILE A 197 6.69 -9.67 -0.43
CA ILE A 197 6.74 -8.26 -0.02
C ILE A 197 7.46 -8.18 1.33
N GLY A 198 8.55 -7.41 1.39
CA GLY A 198 9.39 -7.29 2.58
C GLY A 198 8.97 -6.17 3.53
N PHE A 199 8.26 -5.14 3.03
CA PHE A 199 7.64 -4.10 3.85
C PHE A 199 6.21 -3.84 3.40
N VAL A 200 5.26 -4.00 4.31
CA VAL A 200 3.85 -3.68 4.07
C VAL A 200 3.39 -2.70 5.13
N SER A 201 2.82 -1.58 4.70
CA SER A 201 2.06 -0.70 5.58
C SER A 201 0.59 -0.79 5.18
N VAL A 202 -0.24 -1.34 6.07
CA VAL A 202 -1.68 -1.41 5.87
C VAL A 202 -2.38 -0.46 6.84
N GLN A 203 -3.54 0.04 6.41
CA GLN A 203 -4.45 0.68 7.33
C GLN A 203 -5.62 -0.28 7.61
N MET A 204 -5.96 -0.43 8.88
CA MET A 204 -7.20 -1.08 9.27
C MET A 204 -8.32 -0.03 9.27
N GLY A 205 -9.05 0.08 8.15
CA GLY A 205 -10.35 0.74 8.11
C GLY A 205 -11.45 -0.19 8.66
N ILE A 206 -12.69 0.32 8.76
CA ILE A 206 -13.87 -0.54 8.83
C ILE A 206 -13.90 -1.35 7.52
N LEU A 207 -13.44 -2.60 7.60
CA LEU A 207 -13.28 -3.64 6.59
C LEU A 207 -13.13 -3.21 5.11
N ARG A 208 -11.93 -3.42 4.56
CA ARG A 208 -11.74 -4.10 3.26
C ARG A 208 -10.46 -4.92 3.33
N LEU A 209 -10.57 -6.11 3.94
CA LEU A 209 -9.56 -7.15 3.87
C LEU A 209 -10.01 -8.18 2.83
N ILE A 210 -9.28 -8.26 1.72
CA ILE A 210 -9.22 -9.48 0.93
C ILE A 210 -8.04 -10.26 1.52
N PHE A 211 -8.31 -11.17 2.44
CA PHE A 211 -7.35 -12.24 2.74
C PHE A 211 -7.52 -13.31 1.65
N LEU A 212 -6.41 -13.60 0.96
CA LEU A 212 -6.30 -14.77 0.10
C LEU A 212 -6.15 -16.00 1.00
N ASP A 213 -7.27 -16.63 1.32
CA ASP A 213 -7.31 -18.07 1.61
C ASP A 213 -8.71 -18.62 1.24
N HIS A 214 -8.75 -19.48 0.21
CA HIS A 214 -9.90 -20.26 -0.28
C HIS A 214 -11.07 -19.53 -1.04
N PRO A 215 -11.90 -20.26 -1.83
CA PRO A 215 -12.36 -19.84 -3.15
C PRO A 215 -13.73 -19.14 -3.12
N ARG A 216 -13.96 -18.24 -2.16
CA ARG A 216 -15.19 -17.45 -2.11
C ARG A 216 -14.86 -15.99 -1.92
N ILE A 217 -14.66 -15.30 -3.04
CA ILE A 217 -14.66 -13.84 -3.11
C ILE A 217 -16.10 -13.38 -2.83
N VAL A 218 -16.36 -12.86 -1.63
CA VAL A 218 -17.60 -12.14 -1.33
C VAL A 218 -17.28 -10.65 -1.30
N LEU A 219 -17.63 -9.95 -2.38
CA LEU A 219 -17.62 -8.50 -2.47
C LEU A 219 -18.83 -7.95 -1.71
N HIS A 220 -18.62 -7.43 -0.50
CA HIS A 220 -19.59 -6.52 0.12
C HIS A 220 -19.23 -5.08 -0.23
N VAL A 221 -20.04 -4.48 -1.09
CA VAL A 221 -20.07 -3.04 -1.34
C VAL A 221 -21.13 -2.47 -0.40
N TRP A 222 -20.74 -1.59 0.52
CA TRP A 222 -21.67 -0.69 1.18
C TRP A 222 -21.50 0.70 0.57
N SER A 223 -22.58 1.25 0.02
CA SER A 223 -22.71 2.69 -0.19
C SER A 223 -23.02 3.37 1.14
N SER A 224 -22.51 4.59 1.28
CA SER A 224 -22.76 5.59 2.35
C SER A 224 -23.98 5.35 3.24
#